data_AF-A0A3N5GEC0-F1
#
_entry.id   AF-A0A3N5GEC0-F1
#
_cell.length_a   1.000
_cell.length_b   1.000
_cell.length_c   1.000
_cell.angle_alpha   90.00
_cell.angle_beta   90.00
_cell.angle_gamma   90.00
#
_symmetry.space_group_name_H-M   'P 1'
#
loop_
_entity.id
_entity.type
_entity.pdbx_description
1 polymer ?
#
loop_
_entity_poly.entity_id
_entity_poly.type
_entity_poly.pdbx_seq_one_letter_code
_entity_poly.pdbx_strand_id
1 'polypeptide(L)'
;MDLNFTPEEQAFRSEIRAWVAENLPKDISHKVHNALHLTREDMQRWAKILGKQGWHGWAWPKQFGGPGWNVIQRHLFEEECAL
;
A
#
# COMPACT_ATOMS: atom_id res chain seq x y z
N MET A 1 -24.28 -10.05 -7.84
CA MET A 1 -22.96 -9.39 -7.84
C MET A 1 -22.11 -10.17 -6.88
N ASP A 2 -21.18 -10.99 -7.37
CA ASP A 2 -20.29 -11.76 -6.50
C ASP A 2 -19.20 -10.79 -6.02
N LEU A 3 -19.23 -10.45 -4.73
CA LEU A 3 -18.30 -9.50 -4.11
C LEU A 3 -17.12 -10.23 -3.45
N ASN A 4 -17.01 -11.54 -3.65
CA ASN A 4 -15.93 -12.33 -3.08
C ASN A 4 -14.66 -12.15 -3.91
N PHE A 5 -13.57 -11.77 -3.24
CA PHE A 5 -12.24 -11.78 -3.85
C PHE A 5 -11.89 -13.22 -4.26
N THR A 6 -11.30 -13.36 -5.43
CA THR A 6 -10.71 -14.61 -5.89
C THR A 6 -9.59 -15.07 -4.94
N PRO A 7 -9.23 -16.37 -4.94
CA PRO A 7 -8.09 -16.85 -4.14
C PRO A 7 -6.77 -16.12 -4.44
N GLU A 8 -6.57 -15.71 -5.70
CA GLU A 8 -5.39 -14.95 -6.13
C GLU A 8 -5.36 -13.54 -5.52
N GLU A 9 -6.51 -12.86 -5.49
CA GLU A 9 -6.67 -11.56 -4.85
C GLU A 9 -6.49 -11.63 -3.33
N GLN A 10 -6.96 -12.70 -2.68
CA GLN A 10 -6.74 -12.92 -1.25
C GLN A 10 -5.27 -13.21 -0.92
N ALA A 11 -4.58 -13.96 -1.78
CA ALA A 11 -3.14 -14.19 -1.65
C ALA A 11 -2.36 -12.88 -1.79
N PHE A 12 -2.68 -12.08 -2.82
CA PHE A 12 -2.08 -10.76 -3.02
C PHE A 12 -2.32 -9.84 -1.82
N ARG A 13 -3.56 -9.77 -1.31
CA ARG A 13 -3.91 -9.01 -0.12
C ARG A 13 -3.06 -9.41 1.09
N SER A 14 -2.87 -10.71 1.31
CA SER A 14 -2.09 -11.22 2.42
C SER A 14 -0.60 -10.87 2.28
N GLU A 15 -0.06 -10.91 1.06
CA GLU A 15 1.31 -10.48 0.76
C GLU A 15 1.50 -8.99 1.05
N ILE A 16 0.60 -8.13 0.55
CA ILE A 16 0.65 -6.69 0.83
C ILE A 16 0.55 -6.42 2.32
N ARG A 17 -0.39 -7.06 3.03
CA ARG A 17 -0.54 -6.90 4.48
C ARG A 17 0.75 -7.21 5.23
N ALA A 18 1.36 -8.35 4.93
CA ALA A 18 2.61 -8.76 5.57
C ALA A 18 3.70 -7.72 5.29
N TRP A 19 3.85 -7.32 4.03
CA TRP A 19 4.86 -6.33 3.63
C TRP A 19 4.65 -4.98 4.31
N VAL A 20 3.41 -4.47 4.35
CA VAL A 20 3.07 -3.20 5.01
C VAL A 20 3.35 -3.31 6.50
N ALA A 21 2.95 -4.39 7.17
CA ALA A 21 3.24 -4.58 8.59
C ALA A 21 4.74 -4.62 8.92
N GLU A 22 5.56 -5.18 8.03
CA GLU A 22 7.01 -5.24 8.19
C GLU A 22 7.73 -3.92 7.86
N ASN A 23 7.22 -3.16 6.88
CA ASN A 23 7.92 -1.99 6.33
C ASN A 23 7.34 -0.63 6.76
N LEU A 24 6.08 -0.57 7.21
CA LEU A 24 5.45 0.66 7.67
C LEU A 24 6.03 1.07 9.02
N PRO A 25 6.67 2.24 9.13
CA PRO A 25 7.19 2.70 10.41
C PRO A 25 6.06 2.88 11.42
N LYS A 26 6.23 2.28 12.61
CA LYS A 26 5.23 2.33 13.69
C LYS A 26 4.84 3.75 14.09
N ASP A 27 5.76 4.70 13.99
CA ASP A 27 5.50 6.12 14.28
C ASP A 27 4.51 6.74 13.28
N ILE A 28 4.59 6.37 12.00
CA ILE A 28 3.68 6.83 10.95
C ILE A 28 2.32 6.14 11.12
N SER A 29 2.31 4.81 11.30
CA SER A 29 1.08 4.04 11.55
C SER A 29 0.31 4.58 12.76
N HIS A 30 1.01 4.88 13.86
CA HIS A 30 0.41 5.47 15.05
C HIS A 30 -0.25 6.83 14.75
N LYS A 31 0.40 7.69 13.95
CA LYS A 31 -0.17 8.99 13.57
C LYS A 31 -1.44 8.82 12.74
N VAL A 32 -1.44 7.90 11.78
CA VAL A 32 -2.61 7.59 10.95
C VAL A 32 -3.76 7.07 11.82
N HIS A 33 -3.51 6.06 12.66
CA HIS A 33 -4.53 5.43 13.49
C HIS A 33 -5.16 6.38 14.52
N ASN A 34 -4.39 7.36 15.01
CA ASN A 34 -4.85 8.35 15.99
C ASN A 34 -5.27 9.68 15.35
N ALA A 35 -5.42 9.73 14.02
CA ALA A 35 -5.76 10.96 13.27
C ALA A 35 -4.86 12.16 13.61
N LEU A 36 -3.58 11.91 13.90
CA LEU A 36 -2.59 12.93 14.19
C LEU A 36 -2.04 13.54 12.90
N HIS A 37 -1.47 14.73 13.00
CA HIS A 37 -0.86 15.40 11.87
C HIS A 37 0.36 14.63 11.33
N LEU A 38 0.31 14.26 10.05
CA LEU A 38 1.45 13.72 9.32
C LEU A 38 2.32 14.86 8.82
N THR A 39 3.60 14.83 9.20
CA THR A 39 4.57 15.80 8.70
C THR A 39 5.00 15.44 7.27
N ARG A 40 5.62 16.41 6.58
CA ARG A 40 6.23 16.16 5.27
C ARG A 40 7.28 15.03 5.32
N GLU A 41 8.05 14.95 6.40
CA GLU A 41 9.09 13.93 6.57
C GLU A 41 8.49 12.53 6.69
N ASP A 42 7.36 12.39 7.40
CA ASP A 42 6.61 11.13 7.51
C ASP A 42 6.17 10.66 6.11
N MET A 43 5.53 11.55 5.33
CA MET A 43 5.08 11.24 3.98
C MET A 43 6.25 10.88 3.05
N GLN A 44 7.35 11.63 3.10
CA GLN A 44 8.53 11.36 2.28
C GLN A 44 9.23 10.05 2.66
N ARG A 45 9.28 9.71 3.95
CA ARG A 45 9.84 8.44 4.42
C ARG A 45 9.01 7.27 3.92
N TRP A 46 7.69 7.35 4.03
CA TRP A 46 6.80 6.33 3.49
C TRP A 46 6.91 6.20 1.96
N ALA A 47 6.91 7.33 1.25
CA ALA A 47 7.11 7.37 -0.19
C ALA A 47 8.44 6.72 -0.63
N LYS A 48 9.53 6.94 0.11
CA LYS A 48 10.83 6.30 -0.17
C LYS A 48 10.80 4.79 0.07
N ILE A 49 10.12 4.33 1.12
CA ILE A 49 9.98 2.89 1.42
C ILE A 49 9.21 2.20 0.31
N LEU A 50 8.05 2.76 -0.10
CA LEU A 50 7.29 2.29 -1.25
C LEU A 50 8.09 2.36 -2.55
N GLY A 51 8.88 3.43 -2.73
CA GLY A 51 9.71 3.65 -3.93
C GLY A 51 10.77 2.57 -4.12
N LYS A 52 11.37 2.05 -3.04
CA LYS A 52 12.34 0.95 -3.12
C LYS A 52 11.73 -0.34 -3.69
N GLN A 53 10.45 -0.57 -3.42
CA GLN A 53 9.70 -1.71 -3.93
C GLN A 53 9.07 -1.44 -5.31
N GLY A 54 9.15 -0.20 -5.82
CA GLY A 54 8.47 0.22 -7.05
C GLY A 54 6.97 0.46 -6.87
N TRP A 55 6.49 0.60 -5.63
CA TRP A 55 5.07 0.74 -5.29
C TRP A 55 4.64 2.19 -5.07
N HIS A 56 5.56 3.15 -5.06
CA HIS A 56 5.19 4.56 -4.87
C HIS A 56 4.24 5.06 -5.97
N GLY A 57 4.46 4.61 -7.21
CA GLY A 57 3.56 4.82 -8.34
C GLY A 57 2.56 3.68 -8.51
N TRP A 58 1.96 3.15 -7.45
CA TRP A 58 1.01 2.02 -7.51
C TRP A 58 -0.17 2.27 -8.46
N ALA A 59 -0.56 3.53 -8.64
CA ALA A 59 -1.61 3.92 -9.58
C ALA A 59 -1.14 3.97 -11.06
N TRP A 60 0.17 3.89 -11.32
CA TRP A 60 0.74 4.04 -12.66
C TRP A 60 0.90 2.69 -13.38
N PRO A 61 0.72 2.68 -14.71
CA PRO A 61 1.07 1.53 -15.53
C PRO A 61 2.55 1.16 -15.44
N LYS A 62 2.87 -0.12 -15.69
CA LYS A 62 4.24 -0.65 -15.68
C LYS A 62 5.21 0.10 -16.60
N GLN A 63 4.73 0.58 -17.75
CA GLN A 63 5.53 1.35 -18.70
C GLN A 63 6.09 2.67 -18.12
N PHE A 64 5.48 3.19 -17.05
CA PHE A 64 5.90 4.41 -16.35
C PHE A 64 6.58 4.12 -15.01
N GLY A 65 6.96 2.87 -14.74
CA GLY A 65 7.66 2.47 -13.52
C GLY A 65 6.75 2.13 -12.33
N GLY A 66 5.44 1.97 -12.56
CA GLY A 66 4.53 1.42 -11.56
C GLY A 66 4.54 -0.12 -11.52
N PRO A 67 3.87 -0.75 -10.54
CA PRO A 67 3.83 -2.20 -10.39
C PRO A 67 2.99 -2.89 -11.48
N GLY A 68 2.16 -2.14 -12.22
CA GLY A 68 1.30 -2.69 -13.27
C GLY A 68 0.08 -3.45 -12.74
N TRP A 69 -0.36 -3.11 -11.53
CA TRP A 69 -1.51 -3.71 -10.88
C TRP A 69 -2.82 -3.41 -11.59
N ASN A 70 -3.74 -4.38 -11.56
CA ASN A 70 -5.11 -4.19 -12.02
C ASN A 70 -5.91 -3.32 -11.01
N VAL A 71 -7.18 -3.02 -11.34
CA VAL A 71 -8.04 -2.18 -10.49
C VAL A 71 -8.24 -2.78 -9.09
N ILE A 72 -8.44 -4.10 -9.00
CA ILE A 72 -8.70 -4.78 -7.72
C ILE A 72 -7.44 -4.82 -6.86
N GLN A 73 -6.28 -5.12 -7.43
CA GLN A 73 -5.01 -5.10 -6.73
C GLN A 73 -4.66 -3.71 -6.18
N ARG A 74 -4.93 -2.64 -6.95
CA ARG A 74 -4.77 -1.26 -6.45
C ARG A 74 -5.69 -0.99 -5.26
N HIS A 75 -6.96 -1.37 -5.37
CA HIS A 75 -7.92 -1.21 -4.29
C HIS A 75 -7.50 -1.96 -3.01
N LEU A 76 -7.10 -3.23 -3.15
CA LEU A 76 -6.60 -4.04 -2.03
C LEU A 76 -5.37 -3.42 -1.39
N PHE A 77 -4.44 -2.88 -2.19
CA PHE A 77 -3.26 -2.21 -1.65
C PHE A 77 -3.62 -0.94 -0.86
N GLU A 78 -4.56 -0.13 -1.37
CA GLU A 78 -5.06 1.05 -0.66
C GLU A 78 -5.73 0.69 0.66
N GLU A 79 -6.58 -0.35 0.66
CA GLU A 79 -7.22 -0.85 1.88
C GLU A 79 -6.17 -1.31 2.91
N GLU A 80 -5.19 -2.11 2.49
CA GLU A 80 -4.17 -2.63 3.41
C GLU A 80 -3.19 -1.56 3.92
N CYS A 81 -3.00 -0.47 3.18
CA CYS A 81 -2.22 0.69 3.68
C CYS A 81 -3.03 1.61 4.61
N ALA A 82 -4.36 1.50 4.60
CA ALA A 82 -5.26 2.30 5.43
C ALA A 82 -5.66 1.62 6.75
N LEU A 83 -5.38 0.32 6.89
CA LEU A 83 -5.57 -0.46 8.13
C LEU A 83 -4.54 -0.09 9.21
#